data_AF-K9UQR4-F1
#
_entry.id   AF-K9UQR4-F1
#
_cell.length_a   1.000
_cell.length_b   1.000
_cell.length_c   1.000
_cell.angle_alpha   90.00
_cell.angle_beta   90.00
_cell.angle_gamma   90.00
#
_symmetry.space_group_name_H-M   'P 1'
#
loop_
_entity.id
_entity.type
_entity.pdbx_description
1 polymer ?
#
loop_
_entity_poly.entity_id
_entity_poly.type
_entity_poly.pdbx_seq_one_letter_code
_entity_poly.pdbx_strand_id
1 'polypeptide(L)' 'MNKIGCPICKYYQFDSNCTAFPDGIPMMFLSGEKEHTERMKFQENDLVFEWISPEKQGERRAEAIERHKQVAV' A
#
# COMPACT_ATOMS: atom_id res chain seq x y z
N MET A 1 -9.02 -8.51 -16.50
CA MET A 1 -9.51 -8.26 -15.13
C MET A 1 -8.33 -7.90 -14.25
N ASN A 2 -8.56 -6.97 -13.31
CA ASN A 2 -7.82 -6.79 -12.04
C ASN A 2 -6.41 -6.16 -12.07
N LYS A 3 -6.32 -4.88 -12.50
CA LYS A 3 -5.19 -3.98 -12.14
C LYS A 3 -5.29 -3.48 -10.69
N ILE A 4 -5.53 -4.37 -9.74
CA ILE A 4 -5.96 -3.97 -8.41
C ILE A 4 -5.10 -4.64 -7.35
N GLY A 5 -4.52 -3.85 -6.46
CA GLY A 5 -3.81 -4.35 -5.29
C GLY A 5 -3.38 -3.20 -4.40
N CYS A 6 -2.17 -2.69 -4.60
CA CYS A 6 -1.58 -1.71 -3.68
C CYS A 6 -2.43 -0.43 -3.52
N PRO A 7 -2.88 0.26 -4.58
CA PRO A 7 -3.57 1.54 -4.41
C PRO A 7 -4.87 1.48 -3.61
N ILE A 8 -5.52 0.32 -3.48
CA ILE A 8 -6.74 0.15 -2.67
C ILE A 8 -6.53 -0.76 -1.45
N CYS A 9 -5.28 -1.09 -1.16
CA CYS A 9 -4.91 -1.87 0.01
C CYS A 9 -4.80 -0.96 1.23
N LYS A 10 -5.28 -1.45 2.38
CA LYS A 10 -5.10 -0.82 3.69
C LYS A 10 -3.64 -0.55 4.03
N TYR A 11 -2.70 -1.39 3.60
CA TYR A 11 -1.30 -1.27 4.00
C TYR A 11 -0.45 -0.39 3.09
N TYR A 12 -1.00 0.05 1.95
CA TYR A 12 -0.31 0.98 1.07
C TYR A 12 -0.28 2.39 1.68
N GLN A 13 0.91 2.98 1.74
CA GLN A 13 1.20 4.27 2.36
C GLN A 13 1.49 5.36 1.32
N PHE A 14 1.17 5.11 0.04
CA PHE A 14 1.52 5.97 -1.10
C PHE A 14 3.02 6.01 -1.38
N ASP A 15 3.40 6.61 -2.52
CA ASP A 15 4.81 6.77 -2.93
C ASP A 15 5.65 5.48 -2.88
N SER A 16 5.05 4.37 -3.33
CA SER A 16 5.69 3.04 -3.33
C SER A 16 6.04 2.49 -1.94
N ASN A 17 5.45 3.04 -0.87
CA ASN A 17 5.62 2.55 0.50
C ASN A 17 4.45 1.65 0.93
N CYS A 18 4.75 0.64 1.75
CA CYS A 18 3.78 -0.29 2.30
C CYS A 18 4.22 -0.78 3.69
N THR A 19 3.30 -0.86 4.64
CA THR A 19 3.60 -1.38 5.98
C THR A 19 4.00 -2.86 5.95
N ALA A 20 3.52 -3.63 4.97
CA ALA A 20 3.94 -5.03 4.82
C ALA A 20 5.39 -5.16 4.33
N PHE A 21 5.88 -4.18 3.56
CA PHE A 21 7.22 -4.17 2.97
C PHE A 21 7.95 -2.86 3.33
N PRO A 22 8.46 -2.74 4.58
CA PRO A 22 9.11 -1.52 5.05
C PRO A 22 10.35 -1.14 4.22
N ASP A 23 11.04 -2.12 3.64
CA ASP A 23 12.22 -1.92 2.79
C ASP A 23 11.89 -1.68 1.30
N GLY A 24 10.60 -1.51 0.97
CA GLY A 24 10.12 -1.24 -0.37
C GLY A 24 9.31 -2.39 -0.99
N ILE A 25 8.31 -2.03 -1.79
CA ILE A 25 7.37 -2.99 -2.39
C ILE A 25 8.06 -3.75 -3.54
N PRO A 26 8.10 -5.10 -3.51
CA PRO A 26 8.60 -5.89 -4.63
C PRO A 26 7.88 -5.58 -5.95
N MET A 27 8.64 -5.46 -7.05
CA MET A 27 8.10 -5.04 -8.35
C MET A 27 6.96 -5.92 -8.85
N MET A 28 6.99 -7.23 -8.56
CA MET A 28 5.92 -8.17 -8.94
C MET A 28 4.54 -7.79 -8.37
N PHE A 29 4.50 -7.12 -7.21
CA PHE A 29 3.25 -6.63 -6.62
C PHE A 29 2.85 -5.26 -7.17
N LEU A 30 3.82 -4.40 -7.51
CA LEU A 30 3.56 -3.09 -8.13
C LEU A 30 3.09 -3.23 -9.58
N SER A 31 3.66 -4.18 -10.34
CA SER A 31 3.27 -4.47 -11.72
C SER A 31 1.91 -5.17 -11.83
N GLY A 32 1.44 -5.77 -10.73
CA GLY A 32 0.27 -6.65 -10.73
C GLY A 32 0.55 -8.03 -11.31
N GLU A 33 1.82 -8.42 -11.50
CA GLU A 33 2.22 -9.78 -11.89
C GLU A 33 1.81 -10.81 -10.82
N LYS A 34 1.89 -10.42 -9.55
CA LYS A 34 1.48 -11.22 -8.41
C LYS A 34 0.55 -10.42 -7.51
N GLU A 35 -0.51 -11.06 -7.01
CA GLU A 35 -1.33 -10.50 -5.93
C GLU A 35 -0.67 -10.79 -4.57
N HIS A 36 -0.68 -9.82 -3.67
CA HIS A 36 -0.15 -9.99 -2.31
C HIS A 36 -1.18 -10.65 -1.38
N THR A 37 -1.74 -11.79 -1.78
CA THR A 37 -2.77 -12.52 -1.00
C THR A 37 -2.18 -13.49 0.03
N GLU A 38 -0.87 -13.72 -0.03
CA GLU A 38 -0.13 -14.62 0.85
C GLU A 38 1.12 -13.94 1.42
N ARG A 39 1.54 -14.41 2.60
CA ARG A 39 2.79 -13.97 3.22
C ARG A 39 3.99 -14.41 2.40
N MET A 40 4.93 -13.50 2.20
CA MET A 40 6.20 -13.81 1.56
C MET A 40 7.25 -14.28 2.57
N LYS A 41 8.13 -15.20 2.16
CA LYS A 41 9.21 -15.72 3.01
C LYS A 41 10.15 -14.64 3.55
N PHE A 42 10.29 -13.54 2.81
CA PHE A 42 11.14 -12.40 3.16
C PHE A 42 10.39 -11.29 3.90
N GLN A 43 9.13 -11.51 4.26
CA GLN A 43 8.31 -10.56 5.02
C GLN A 43 8.35 -10.92 6.52
N GLU A 44 8.70 -9.93 7.36
CA GLU A 44 8.81 -10.12 8.81
C GLU A 44 7.44 -10.19 9.51
N ASN A 45 6.45 -9.50 8.97
CA ASN A 45 5.07 -9.46 9.47
C ASN A 45 4.15 -10.41 8.69
N ASP A 46 2.90 -10.55 9.14
CA ASP A 46 1.87 -11.39 8.49
C ASP A 46 0.85 -10.56 7.67
N LEU A 47 1.17 -9.31 7.35
CA LEU A 47 0.26 -8.43 6.62
C LEU A 47 0.19 -8.86 5.14
N VAL A 48 -1.03 -9.05 4.66
CA VAL A 48 -1.32 -9.34 3.26
C VAL A 48 -2.33 -8.31 2.75
N PHE A 49 -2.65 -8.36 1.47
CA PHE A 49 -3.66 -7.50 0.87
C PHE A 49 -4.96 -7.53 1.69
N GLU A 50 -5.34 -6.35 2.20
CA GLU A 50 -6.62 -6.11 2.84
C GLU A 50 -7.33 -5.01 2.08
N TRP A 51 -8.45 -5.37 1.45
CA TRP A 51 -9.24 -4.45 0.66
C TRP A 51 -9.85 -3.37 1.56
N ILE A 52 -9.78 -2.13 1.11
CA ILE A 52 -10.59 -1.03 1.63
C ILE A 52 -11.31 -0.32 0.49
N SER A 53 -12.40 0.38 0.80
CA SER A 53 -13.13 1.11 -0.23
C SER A 53 -12.24 2.21 -0.85
N PRO A 54 -12.41 2.51 -2.15
CA PRO A 54 -11.70 3.62 -2.79
C PRO A 54 -11.93 4.96 -2.08
N GLU A 55 -13.13 5.19 -1.54
CA GLU A 55 -13.47 6.36 -0.73
C GLU A 55 -12.58 6.44 0.52
N LYS A 56 -12.48 5.34 1.28
CA LYS A 56 -11.64 5.27 2.49
C LYS A 56 -10.17 5.49 2.17
N GLN A 57 -9.70 4.96 1.05
CA GLN A 57 -8.33 5.23 0.62
C GLN A 57 -8.13 6.70 0.22
N GLY A 58 -9.12 7.32 -0.44
CA GLY A 58 -9.12 8.73 -0.77
C GLY A 58 -8.96 9.63 0.45
N GLU A 59 -9.71 9.33 1.53
CA GLU A 59 -9.57 10.02 2.83
C GLU A 59 -8.14 9.91 3.37
N ARG A 60 -7.57 8.70 3.40
CA ARG A 60 -6.19 8.47 3.87
C ARG A 60 -5.15 9.23 3.05
N ARG A 61 -5.36 9.34 1.74
CA ARG A 61 -4.49 10.11 0.85
C ARG A 61 -4.57 11.60 1.15
N ALA A 62 -5.79 12.13 1.35
CA ALA A 62 -5.98 13.51 1.73
C ALA A 62 -5.30 13.83 3.08
N GLU A 63 -5.47 12.96 4.09
CA GLU A 63 -4.78 13.09 5.38
C GLU A 63 -3.26 13.02 5.27
N ALA A 64 -2.71 12.17 4.39
CA ALA A 64 -1.28 12.08 4.14
C ALA A 64 -0.74 13.39 3.51
N ILE A 65 -1.46 13.94 2.54
CA ILE A 65 -1.11 15.21 1.89
C ILE A 65 -1.13 16.37 2.89
N GLU A 66 -2.17 16.47 3.71
CA GLU A 66 -2.28 17.55 4.71
C GLU A 66 -1.17 17.46 5.76
N ARG A 67 -0.81 16.25 6.22
CA ARG A 67 0.34 16.05 7.11
C ARG A 67 1.65 16.49 6.46
N HIS A 68 1.87 16.16 5.20
CA HIS A 68 3.10 16.54 4.50
C HIS A 68 3.23 18.07 4.37
N LYS A 69 2.12 18.77 4.10
CA LYS A 69 2.09 20.24 4.08
C LYS A 69 2.49 20.87 5.41
N GLN A 70 2.08 20.28 6.54
CA GLN A 70 2.39 20.82 7.88
C GLN A 70 3.86 20.65 8.27
N VAL A 71 4.53 19.60 7.79
CA VAL A 71 5.94 19.30 8.11
C VAL A 71 6.92 20.06 7.21
N ALA A 72 6.48 20.47 6.02
CA ALA A 72 7.31 21.18 5.04
C ALA A 72 7.40 22.71 5.26
N VAL A 73 6.96 23.21 6.43
CA VAL A 73 6.97 24.64 6.83
C VAL A 73 8.11 24.93 7.80
#